data_AF-A0A6L6QPU8-F1
#
_entry.id   AF-A0A6L6QPU8-F1
#
_cell.length_a   1.000
_cell.length_b   1.000
_cell.length_c   1.000
_cell.angle_alpha   90.00
_cell.angle_beta   90.00
_cell.angle_gamma   90.00
#
_symmetry.space_group_name_H-M   'P 1'
#
loop_
_entity.id
_entity.type
_entity.pdbx_description
1 polymer ?
#
loop_
_entity_poly.entity_id
_entity_poly.type
_entity_poly.pdbx_seq_one_letter_code
_entity_poly.pdbx_strand_id
1 'polypeptide(L)'
;MNKLLSAAVATALLSMASTSQAAPITLTGSIADGSWMGAGQHAGMFDGSSILPQHFKINSASFTFNFSDDQDLLSRGQAQTTGFSAGNYVLSNSYYDGWNYSYTYVRNKNYQQSVAQSGETEGASLSLAGIGAGSGATALTQSSAQNTTHDGMSWEGYSSQPGYYQYYSCGNRCSGSYWVSGSYSNYYGDQYTQTTTTTKDWNGSFSIAGEISNQDMLDQLLSSHKLDWNLLVNGDLNLSNARLQLDVEELAPPASVPEPSSMLLTGLGLLGLAGMKRRSRSRP
;
A
#
# COMPACT_ATOMS: atom_id res chain seq x y z
N MET A 1 39.42 17.14 -68.36
CA MET A 1 39.01 16.41 -67.14
C MET A 1 38.80 17.42 -66.02
N ASN A 2 37.61 18.03 -65.85
CA ASN A 2 37.34 18.95 -64.72
C ASN A 2 35.83 19.22 -64.46
N LYS A 3 34.91 18.46 -65.07
CA LYS A 3 33.46 18.70 -64.94
C LYS A 3 32.67 17.55 -64.28
N LEU A 4 33.35 16.46 -63.90
CA LEU A 4 32.73 15.29 -63.27
C LEU A 4 32.86 15.26 -61.75
N LEU A 5 33.66 16.16 -61.16
CA LEU A 5 33.88 16.22 -59.71
C LEU A 5 32.86 17.10 -58.95
N SER A 6 32.16 18.03 -59.62
CA SER A 6 31.18 18.89 -58.93
C SER A 6 29.80 18.25 -58.74
N ALA A 7 29.44 17.22 -59.51
CA ALA A 7 28.15 16.56 -59.37
C ALA A 7 28.15 15.45 -58.31
N ALA A 8 29.31 14.83 -58.03
CA ALA A 8 29.43 13.75 -57.04
C ALA A 8 29.49 14.28 -55.59
N VAL A 9 29.94 15.51 -55.37
CA VAL A 9 30.00 16.12 -54.03
C VAL A 9 28.64 16.67 -53.58
N ALA A 10 27.75 17.03 -54.52
CA ALA A 10 26.41 17.55 -54.18
C ALA A 10 25.43 16.44 -53.75
N THR A 11 25.62 15.19 -54.19
CA THR A 11 24.76 14.05 -53.82
C THR A 11 25.19 13.34 -52.54
N ALA A 12 26.43 13.56 -52.08
CA ALA A 12 26.96 12.95 -50.85
C ALA A 12 26.60 13.71 -49.56
N LEU A 13 26.03 14.93 -49.67
CA LEU A 13 25.63 15.76 -48.53
C LEU A 13 24.14 15.63 -48.14
N LEU A 14 23.38 14.77 -48.83
CA LEU A 14 21.93 14.58 -48.59
C LEU A 14 21.58 13.26 -47.89
N SER A 15 22.57 12.46 -47.49
CA SER A 15 22.34 11.17 -46.82
C SER A 15 22.76 11.18 -45.36
N MET A 16 22.56 12.29 -44.65
CA MET A 16 22.38 12.22 -43.20
C MET A 16 20.93 11.84 -42.94
N ALA A 17 20.60 10.58 -43.25
CA ALA A 17 19.46 9.92 -42.66
C ALA A 17 19.76 9.83 -41.17
N SER A 18 19.28 10.80 -40.40
CA SER A 18 19.16 10.68 -38.96
C SER A 18 18.36 9.42 -38.71
N THR A 19 19.02 8.36 -38.25
CA THR A 19 18.33 7.22 -37.66
C THR A 19 17.59 7.79 -36.45
N SER A 20 16.28 7.99 -36.58
CA SER A 20 15.43 8.28 -35.42
C SER A 20 15.56 7.08 -34.51
N GLN A 21 16.28 7.25 -33.41
CA GLN A 21 16.44 6.21 -32.42
C GLN A 21 15.31 6.43 -31.42
N ALA A 22 14.38 5.49 -31.36
CA ALA A 22 13.33 5.52 -30.36
C ALA A 22 13.99 5.45 -28.97
N ALA A 23 13.76 6.45 -28.13
CA ALA A 23 14.39 6.57 -26.83
C ALA A 23 13.32 6.46 -25.73
N PRO A 24 13.51 5.58 -24.74
CA PRO A 24 12.59 5.50 -23.62
C PRO A 24 12.70 6.76 -22.74
N ILE A 25 11.58 7.44 -22.54
CA ILE A 25 11.44 8.61 -21.66
C ILE A 25 10.58 8.20 -20.47
N THR A 26 11.05 8.49 -19.25
CA THR A 26 10.27 8.30 -18.02
C THR A 26 9.85 9.65 -17.48
N LEU A 27 8.54 9.86 -17.36
CA LEU A 27 7.94 11.02 -16.70
C LEU A 27 7.50 10.62 -15.30
N THR A 28 7.81 11.44 -14.31
CA THR A 28 7.34 11.28 -12.92
C THR A 28 6.07 12.09 -12.70
N GLY A 29 5.16 11.56 -11.88
CA GLY A 29 3.95 12.29 -11.50
C GLY A 29 4.26 13.55 -10.70
N SER A 30 3.26 14.42 -10.58
CA SER A 30 3.37 15.68 -9.82
C SER A 30 3.33 15.51 -8.29
N ILE A 31 3.06 14.30 -7.78
CA ILE A 31 3.18 13.95 -6.36
C ILE A 31 4.54 13.29 -6.15
N ALA A 32 5.23 13.69 -5.07
CA ALA A 32 6.53 13.12 -4.72
C ALA A 32 6.41 11.64 -4.33
N ASP A 33 7.41 10.85 -4.71
CA ASP A 33 7.56 9.47 -4.25
C ASP A 33 7.60 9.42 -2.71
N GLY A 34 6.84 8.50 -2.12
CA GLY A 34 6.70 8.34 -0.66
C GLY A 34 5.67 9.29 -0.02
N SER A 35 4.84 9.97 -0.80
CA SER A 35 3.80 10.84 -0.24
C SER A 35 2.68 10.01 0.39
N TRP A 36 2.30 10.40 1.62
CA TRP A 36 1.08 9.91 2.25
C TRP A 36 -0.15 10.46 1.52
N MET A 37 -1.13 9.58 1.32
CA MET A 37 -2.39 9.85 0.65
C MET A 37 -3.54 9.31 1.48
N GLY A 38 -4.20 10.19 2.22
CA GLY A 38 -5.42 9.80 2.91
C GLY A 38 -6.59 9.54 1.97
N ALA A 39 -7.68 9.02 2.53
CA ALA A 39 -8.90 8.74 1.77
C ALA A 39 -9.43 9.99 1.03
N GLY A 40 -9.74 9.83 -0.27
CA GLY A 40 -10.27 10.92 -1.09
C GLY A 40 -9.76 10.94 -2.53
N GLN A 41 -9.99 12.07 -3.20
CA GLN A 41 -9.53 12.30 -4.57
C GLN A 41 -8.20 13.04 -4.59
N HIS A 42 -7.25 12.50 -5.35
CA HIS A 42 -5.94 13.08 -5.59
C HIS A 42 -5.73 13.20 -7.09
N ALA A 43 -5.26 14.35 -7.57
CA ALA A 43 -5.08 14.58 -8.99
C ALA A 43 -3.72 15.20 -9.28
N GLY A 44 -3.25 14.97 -10.49
CA GLY A 44 -1.99 15.52 -10.95
C GLY A 44 -1.76 15.23 -12.42
N MET A 45 -0.51 15.41 -12.86
CA MET A 45 -0.14 15.20 -14.25
C MET A 45 1.26 14.61 -14.39
N PHE A 46 1.49 13.91 -15.49
CA PHE A 46 2.81 13.66 -16.05
C PHE A 46 3.11 14.81 -17.03
N ASP A 47 4.16 15.59 -16.77
CA ASP A 47 4.55 16.73 -17.60
C ASP A 47 5.84 16.43 -18.35
N GLY A 48 5.71 16.21 -19.66
CA GLY A 48 6.83 15.96 -20.57
C GLY A 48 7.27 17.21 -21.32
N SER A 49 6.71 18.39 -21.06
CA SER A 49 6.95 19.60 -21.87
C SER A 49 8.41 20.05 -21.99
N SER A 50 9.27 19.65 -21.05
CA SER A 50 10.70 19.96 -21.06
C SER A 50 11.60 18.87 -21.68
N ILE A 51 11.06 17.67 -21.92
CA ILE A 51 11.84 16.48 -22.31
C ILE A 51 11.35 15.90 -23.64
N LEU A 52 10.06 16.01 -23.95
CA LEU A 52 9.49 15.52 -25.20
C LEU A 52 9.90 16.44 -26.37
N PRO A 53 10.27 15.88 -27.55
CA PRO A 53 10.53 16.67 -28.74
C PRO A 53 9.30 17.47 -29.19
N GLN A 54 9.48 18.52 -29.99
CA GLN A 54 8.34 19.26 -30.56
C GLN A 54 7.49 18.42 -31.51
N HIS A 55 8.13 17.48 -32.24
CA HIS A 55 7.48 16.60 -33.18
C HIS A 55 7.94 15.18 -32.92
N PHE A 56 7.03 14.34 -32.45
CA PHE A 56 7.34 12.95 -32.12
C PHE A 56 6.15 12.05 -32.39
N LYS A 57 6.43 10.76 -32.51
CA LYS A 57 5.45 9.69 -32.52
C LYS A 57 5.66 8.85 -31.27
N ILE A 58 4.58 8.46 -30.62
CA ILE A 58 4.60 7.50 -29.52
C ILE A 58 4.46 6.10 -30.11
N ASN A 59 5.45 5.24 -29.90
CA ASN A 59 5.44 3.84 -30.32
C ASN A 59 4.76 2.95 -29.28
N SER A 60 5.05 3.19 -28.00
CA SER A 60 4.38 2.56 -26.86
C SER A 60 4.37 3.50 -25.67
N ALA A 61 3.40 3.30 -24.77
CA ALA A 61 3.24 4.09 -23.56
C ALA A 61 2.71 3.18 -22.46
N SER A 62 3.33 3.20 -21.29
CA SER A 62 2.89 2.40 -20.14
C SER A 62 2.95 3.23 -18.86
N PHE A 63 2.09 2.93 -17.90
CA PHE A 63 2.04 3.63 -16.63
C PHE A 63 2.18 2.66 -15.47
N THR A 64 2.65 3.17 -14.33
CA THR A 64 2.72 2.42 -13.08
C THR A 64 2.54 3.36 -11.89
N PHE A 65 1.64 2.99 -11.00
CA PHE A 65 1.46 3.58 -9.68
C PHE A 65 1.66 2.48 -8.64
N ASN A 66 2.57 2.69 -7.71
CA ASN A 66 2.83 1.75 -6.61
C ASN A 66 2.36 2.33 -5.29
N PHE A 67 1.62 1.52 -4.54
CA PHE A 67 1.07 1.87 -3.24
C PHE A 67 1.57 0.89 -2.20
N SER A 68 1.77 1.38 -0.99
CA SER A 68 2.00 0.56 0.19
C SER A 68 1.09 1.04 1.31
N ASP A 69 0.60 0.08 2.08
CA ASP A 69 -0.03 0.28 3.37
C ASP A 69 0.85 1.16 4.29
N ASP A 70 0.23 2.06 5.04
CA ASP A 70 0.89 2.99 5.96
C ASP A 70 1.10 2.43 7.38
N GLN A 71 0.74 1.14 7.57
CA GLN A 71 0.95 0.35 8.77
C GLN A 71 0.17 0.86 9.98
N ASP A 72 -1.09 1.20 9.75
CA ASP A 72 -2.00 1.63 10.79
C ASP A 72 -2.20 0.59 11.90
N LEU A 73 -2.55 1.08 13.09
CA LEU A 73 -2.81 0.24 14.24
C LEU A 73 -4.15 -0.50 14.06
N LEU A 74 -4.11 -1.83 14.21
CA LEU A 74 -5.30 -2.67 14.20
C LEU A 74 -6.32 -2.22 15.27
N SER A 75 -7.58 -2.09 14.86
CA SER A 75 -8.69 -1.90 15.78
C SER A 75 -8.93 -3.17 16.59
N ARG A 76 -9.01 -3.05 17.92
CA ARG A 76 -9.20 -4.18 18.84
C ARG A 76 -10.61 -4.19 19.40
N GLY A 77 -11.35 -5.28 19.15
CA GLY A 77 -12.65 -5.51 19.74
C GLY A 77 -12.60 -5.84 21.24
N GLN A 78 -13.75 -5.77 21.90
CA GLN A 78 -13.89 -6.17 23.30
C GLN A 78 -13.74 -7.69 23.44
N ALA A 79 -13.00 -8.13 24.46
CA ALA A 79 -12.86 -9.55 24.78
C ALA A 79 -14.23 -10.13 25.15
N GLN A 80 -14.62 -11.20 24.46
CA GLN A 80 -15.85 -11.94 24.74
C GLN A 80 -15.51 -13.23 25.46
N THR A 81 -16.15 -13.50 26.60
CA THR A 81 -16.00 -14.80 27.28
C THR A 81 -16.79 -15.85 26.51
N THR A 82 -16.10 -16.86 26.00
CA THR A 82 -16.68 -17.95 25.19
C THR A 82 -16.82 -19.25 25.95
N GLY A 83 -16.13 -19.39 27.09
CA GLY A 83 -16.16 -20.59 27.90
C GLY A 83 -15.68 -20.36 29.33
N PHE A 84 -16.14 -21.24 30.22
CA PHE A 84 -15.72 -21.30 31.60
C PHE A 84 -15.69 -22.75 32.06
N SER A 85 -14.63 -23.13 32.77
CA SER A 85 -14.54 -24.42 33.45
C SER A 85 -13.87 -24.25 34.81
N ALA A 86 -14.32 -25.06 35.78
CA ALA A 86 -13.69 -25.13 37.09
C ALA A 86 -13.45 -26.59 37.45
N GLY A 87 -12.24 -26.88 37.92
CA GLY A 87 -11.89 -28.19 38.45
C GLY A 87 -12.49 -28.43 39.84
N ASN A 88 -12.27 -29.63 40.35
CA ASN A 88 -12.54 -29.94 41.75
C ASN A 88 -11.51 -29.28 42.67
N TYR A 89 -11.91 -29.00 43.89
CA TYR A 89 -11.00 -28.58 44.94
C TYR A 89 -10.02 -29.70 45.29
N VAL A 90 -8.73 -29.37 45.30
CA VAL A 90 -7.62 -30.24 45.70
C VAL A 90 -6.97 -29.64 46.94
N LEU A 91 -6.63 -30.48 47.91
CA LEU A 91 -5.90 -30.04 49.10
C LEU A 91 -4.51 -29.54 48.67
N SER A 92 -4.25 -28.25 48.86
CA SER A 92 -2.97 -27.61 48.56
C SER A 92 -2.04 -27.59 49.78
N ASN A 93 -2.59 -27.32 50.97
CA ASN A 93 -1.82 -27.26 52.20
C ASN A 93 -2.66 -27.67 53.41
N SER A 94 -2.01 -28.21 54.44
CA SER A 94 -2.62 -28.45 55.74
C SER A 94 -1.64 -28.17 56.88
N TYR A 95 -2.13 -27.59 57.97
CA TYR A 95 -1.33 -27.26 59.15
C TYR A 95 -2.10 -27.59 60.44
N TYR A 96 -1.38 -27.98 61.49
CA TYR A 96 -1.93 -28.23 62.82
C TYR A 96 -1.26 -27.32 63.85
N ASP A 97 -2.06 -26.56 64.59
CA ASP A 97 -1.58 -25.55 65.54
C ASP A 97 -1.52 -26.03 66.99
N GLY A 98 -1.79 -27.32 67.24
CA GLY A 98 -1.91 -27.89 68.58
C GLY A 98 -3.35 -28.04 69.07
N TRP A 99 -4.31 -27.37 68.45
CA TRP A 99 -5.73 -27.38 68.83
C TRP A 99 -6.66 -27.68 67.65
N ASN A 100 -6.34 -27.23 66.44
CA ASN A 100 -7.17 -27.38 65.24
C ASN A 100 -6.32 -27.69 64.01
N TYR A 101 -6.95 -28.37 63.04
CA TYR A 101 -6.40 -28.52 61.70
C TYR A 101 -6.88 -27.39 60.79
N SER A 102 -5.98 -26.79 60.04
CA SER A 102 -6.28 -25.82 58.99
C SER A 102 -5.92 -26.41 57.63
N TYR A 103 -6.88 -26.52 56.74
CA TYR A 103 -6.77 -27.02 55.38
C TYR A 103 -6.95 -25.87 54.38
N THR A 104 -6.16 -25.89 53.31
CA THR A 104 -6.28 -24.98 52.18
C THR A 104 -6.55 -25.80 50.94
N TYR A 105 -7.70 -25.57 50.32
CA TYR A 105 -8.11 -26.20 49.09
C TYR A 105 -8.04 -25.20 47.94
N VAL A 106 -7.46 -25.63 46.83
CA VAL A 106 -7.34 -24.84 45.61
C VAL A 106 -7.99 -25.59 44.46
N ARG A 107 -8.69 -24.90 43.57
CA ARG A 107 -9.13 -25.44 42.28
C ARG A 107 -8.70 -24.52 41.15
N ASN A 108 -8.42 -25.11 39.99
CA ASN A 108 -8.15 -24.32 38.78
C ASN A 108 -9.46 -23.89 38.14
N LYS A 109 -9.53 -22.62 37.74
CA LYS A 109 -10.62 -22.01 36.98
C LYS A 109 -10.05 -21.52 35.66
N ASN A 110 -10.55 -22.06 34.56
CA ASN A 110 -10.11 -21.67 33.23
C ASN A 110 -11.24 -20.90 32.54
N TYR A 111 -10.96 -19.65 32.18
CA TYR A 111 -11.80 -18.83 31.31
C TYR A 111 -11.26 -18.92 29.88
N GLN A 112 -12.17 -19.00 28.93
CA GLN A 112 -11.84 -18.88 27.51
C GLN A 112 -12.42 -17.58 27.01
N GLN A 113 -11.58 -16.78 26.36
CA GLN A 113 -11.97 -15.52 25.75
C GLN A 113 -11.60 -15.51 24.27
N SER A 114 -12.37 -14.77 23.49
CA SER A 114 -12.07 -14.45 22.10
C SER A 114 -12.00 -12.94 21.92
N VAL A 115 -10.99 -12.49 21.19
CA VAL A 115 -10.80 -11.09 20.80
C VAL A 115 -10.63 -11.04 19.30
N ALA A 116 -11.34 -10.13 18.63
CA ALA A 116 -11.12 -9.84 17.22
C ALA A 116 -10.27 -8.58 17.06
N GLN A 117 -9.32 -8.62 16.14
CA GLN A 117 -8.57 -7.47 15.65
C GLN A 117 -8.83 -7.30 14.16
N SER A 118 -9.09 -6.07 13.73
CA SER A 118 -9.37 -5.73 12.33
C SER A 118 -8.57 -4.51 11.88
N GLY A 119 -7.82 -4.64 10.80
CA GLY A 119 -7.29 -3.53 10.02
C GLY A 119 -8.31 -3.00 9.02
N GLU A 120 -7.98 -1.89 8.36
CA GLU A 120 -8.82 -1.28 7.33
C GLU A 120 -8.41 -1.77 5.94
N THR A 121 -9.37 -1.90 5.02
CA THR A 121 -9.04 -2.23 3.62
C THR A 121 -8.66 -0.96 2.87
N GLU A 122 -7.45 -0.94 2.37
CA GLU A 122 -6.94 0.18 1.59
C GLU A 122 -6.92 -0.14 0.11
N GLY A 123 -7.19 0.86 -0.71
CA GLY A 123 -7.16 0.69 -2.15
C GLY A 123 -7.21 2.00 -2.91
N ALA A 124 -6.93 1.90 -4.19
CA ALA A 124 -6.97 3.04 -5.09
C ALA A 124 -7.60 2.63 -6.42
N SER A 125 -8.28 3.58 -7.05
CA SER A 125 -8.69 3.48 -8.45
C SER A 125 -8.09 4.65 -9.22
N LEU A 126 -7.56 4.37 -10.39
CA LEU A 126 -6.84 5.32 -11.24
C LEU A 126 -7.66 5.60 -12.50
N SER A 127 -7.68 6.86 -12.88
CA SER A 127 -8.06 7.31 -14.21
C SER A 127 -6.95 8.15 -14.82
N LEU A 128 -6.79 8.01 -16.14
CA LEU A 128 -5.87 8.79 -16.98
C LEU A 128 -6.72 9.52 -18.02
N ALA A 129 -6.52 10.82 -18.22
CA ALA A 129 -7.35 11.63 -19.12
C ALA A 129 -8.87 11.48 -18.88
N GLY A 130 -9.28 11.22 -17.63
CA GLY A 130 -10.68 10.96 -17.25
C GLY A 130 -11.21 9.57 -17.61
N ILE A 131 -10.40 8.68 -18.17
CA ILE A 131 -10.75 7.29 -18.51
C ILE A 131 -10.20 6.35 -17.45
N GLY A 132 -11.02 5.40 -16.99
CA GLY A 132 -10.61 4.41 -15.97
C GLY A 132 -9.45 3.53 -16.47
N ALA A 133 -8.33 3.58 -15.75
CA ALA A 133 -7.10 2.88 -16.10
C ALA A 133 -6.86 1.62 -15.25
N GLY A 134 -7.46 1.54 -14.06
CA GLY A 134 -7.42 0.34 -13.22
C GLY A 134 -7.71 0.62 -11.75
N SER A 135 -7.65 -0.44 -10.94
CA SER A 135 -7.78 -0.35 -9.49
C SER A 135 -6.96 -1.44 -8.81
N GLY A 136 -6.57 -1.20 -7.55
CA GLY A 136 -5.88 -2.17 -6.71
C GLY A 136 -6.22 -1.95 -5.23
N ALA A 137 -5.91 -2.94 -4.41
CA ALA A 137 -6.14 -2.91 -2.98
C ALA A 137 -5.11 -3.78 -2.24
N THR A 138 -4.95 -3.55 -0.95
CA THR A 138 -4.12 -4.37 -0.07
C THR A 138 -4.72 -5.78 0.11
N ALA A 139 -3.86 -6.74 0.42
CA ALA A 139 -4.25 -8.15 0.49
C ALA A 139 -4.65 -8.53 1.91
N LEU A 140 -5.72 -9.32 2.03
CA LEU A 140 -6.18 -9.83 3.32
C LEU A 140 -5.20 -10.87 3.87
N THR A 141 -4.62 -10.55 5.02
CA THR A 141 -3.85 -11.45 5.88
C THR A 141 -4.71 -11.84 7.09
N GLN A 142 -4.82 -13.14 7.35
CA GLN A 142 -5.57 -13.67 8.50
C GLN A 142 -4.68 -14.51 9.39
N SER A 143 -4.79 -14.32 10.69
CA SER A 143 -4.08 -15.12 11.68
C SER A 143 -4.91 -15.35 12.94
N SER A 144 -4.50 -16.34 13.72
CA SER A 144 -5.08 -16.65 15.02
C SER A 144 -3.97 -17.03 15.97
N ALA A 145 -3.97 -16.42 17.15
CA ALA A 145 -3.00 -16.68 18.20
C ALA A 145 -3.74 -16.97 19.52
N GLN A 146 -3.17 -17.86 20.33
CA GLN A 146 -3.67 -18.16 21.66
C GLN A 146 -2.62 -17.81 22.69
N ASN A 147 -3.06 -17.17 23.77
CA ASN A 147 -2.24 -16.89 24.94
C ASN A 147 -2.99 -17.28 26.21
N THR A 148 -2.29 -17.82 27.18
CA THR A 148 -2.85 -18.16 28.50
C THR A 148 -2.21 -17.29 29.55
N THR A 149 -3.00 -16.47 30.24
CA THR A 149 -2.56 -15.66 31.37
C THR A 149 -2.95 -16.31 32.68
N HIS A 150 -2.09 -16.19 33.68
CA HIS A 150 -2.43 -16.50 35.07
C HIS A 150 -2.93 -15.20 35.71
N ASP A 151 -4.20 -15.19 36.12
CA ASP A 151 -4.86 -13.98 36.64
C ASP A 151 -4.82 -13.93 38.18
N GLY A 152 -4.18 -14.93 38.79
CA GLY A 152 -3.97 -15.03 40.23
C GLY A 152 -5.02 -15.86 40.95
N MET A 153 -4.91 -15.83 42.27
CA MET A 153 -5.75 -16.63 43.17
C MET A 153 -6.79 -15.76 43.86
N SER A 154 -8.01 -16.27 43.94
CA SER A 154 -9.15 -15.60 44.57
C SER A 154 -9.70 -16.45 45.71
N TRP A 155 -10.04 -15.84 46.84
CA TRP A 155 -10.72 -16.53 47.93
C TRP A 155 -12.17 -16.80 47.55
N GLU A 156 -12.62 -18.05 47.71
CA GLU A 156 -13.96 -18.50 47.31
C GLU A 156 -14.83 -18.93 48.49
N GLY A 157 -14.25 -19.11 49.68
CA GLY A 157 -15.02 -19.39 50.88
C GLY A 157 -14.23 -20.10 51.97
N TYR A 158 -14.96 -20.46 53.01
CA TYR A 158 -14.43 -21.14 54.19
C TYR A 158 -15.47 -22.05 54.84
N SER A 159 -15.01 -23.12 55.48
CA SER A 159 -15.81 -24.03 56.31
C SER A 159 -15.11 -24.28 57.64
N SER A 160 -15.89 -24.40 58.72
CA SER A 160 -15.35 -24.59 60.09
C SER A 160 -16.12 -25.63 60.88
N GLN A 161 -15.37 -26.49 61.56
CA GLN A 161 -15.84 -27.31 62.66
C GLN A 161 -15.00 -26.99 63.89
N PRO A 162 -15.50 -26.19 64.84
CA PRO A 162 -14.72 -25.84 66.03
C PRO A 162 -14.40 -27.09 66.86
N GLY A 163 -13.21 -27.11 67.46
CA GLY A 163 -12.84 -28.14 68.42
C GLY A 163 -13.69 -28.08 69.69
N TYR A 164 -13.84 -29.20 70.36
CA TYR A 164 -14.66 -29.31 71.57
C TYR A 164 -14.09 -30.32 72.56
N TYR A 165 -14.41 -30.17 73.84
CA TYR A 165 -14.10 -31.17 74.85
C TYR A 165 -15.12 -32.30 74.80
N GLN A 166 -14.64 -33.52 74.58
CA GLN A 166 -15.45 -34.71 74.71
C GLN A 166 -15.23 -35.31 76.10
N TYR A 167 -16.33 -35.37 76.86
CA TYR A 167 -16.35 -35.99 78.17
C TYR A 167 -16.76 -37.46 78.02
N TYR A 168 -16.06 -38.35 78.72
CA TYR A 168 -16.44 -39.75 78.80
C TYR A 168 -16.50 -40.20 80.26
N SER A 169 -17.43 -41.12 80.52
CA SER A 169 -17.59 -41.77 81.82
C SER A 169 -17.81 -43.25 81.58
N CYS A 170 -17.06 -44.09 82.29
CA CYS A 170 -17.28 -45.54 82.34
C CYS A 170 -18.05 -45.94 83.63
N GLY A 171 -19.00 -45.09 84.06
CA GLY A 171 -19.68 -45.19 85.35
C GLY A 171 -18.82 -44.68 86.51
N ASN A 172 -19.01 -45.21 87.73
CA ASN A 172 -18.27 -44.79 88.93
C ASN A 172 -16.77 -45.17 88.94
N ARG A 173 -16.25 -45.75 87.85
CA ARG A 173 -14.89 -46.32 87.79
C ARG A 173 -13.88 -45.43 87.10
N CYS A 174 -14.33 -44.55 86.20
CA CYS A 174 -13.48 -43.58 85.53
C CYS A 174 -14.31 -42.45 84.90
N SER A 175 -13.79 -41.24 84.99
CA SER A 175 -14.26 -40.09 84.23
C SER A 175 -13.06 -39.31 83.72
N GLY A 176 -13.16 -38.79 82.50
CA GLY A 176 -12.13 -37.97 81.90
C GLY A 176 -12.70 -37.07 80.83
N SER A 177 -11.86 -36.15 80.38
CA SER A 177 -12.13 -35.30 79.23
C SER A 177 -10.90 -35.30 78.34
N TYR A 178 -11.11 -35.31 77.03
CA TYR A 178 -10.04 -35.02 76.08
C TYR A 178 -10.53 -33.99 75.06
N TRP A 179 -9.58 -33.29 74.48
CA TRP A 179 -9.85 -32.31 73.43
C TRP A 179 -10.02 -33.03 72.08
N VAL A 180 -11.13 -32.78 71.39
CA VAL A 180 -11.34 -33.16 69.99
C VAL A 180 -10.98 -31.97 69.13
N SER A 181 -9.92 -32.11 68.32
CA SER A 181 -9.43 -31.03 67.47
C SER A 181 -10.46 -30.63 66.42
N GLY A 182 -10.64 -29.34 66.23
CA GLY A 182 -11.49 -28.80 65.18
C GLY A 182 -10.81 -28.85 63.80
N SER A 183 -11.56 -28.46 62.77
CA SER A 183 -11.05 -28.28 61.42
C SER A 183 -11.53 -26.96 60.80
N TYR A 184 -10.66 -26.34 60.03
CA TYR A 184 -10.89 -25.11 59.29
C TYR A 184 -10.45 -25.32 57.85
N SER A 185 -11.34 -25.11 56.88
CA SER A 185 -11.03 -25.31 55.46
C SER A 185 -11.21 -24.00 54.72
N ASN A 186 -10.16 -23.49 54.09
CA ASN A 186 -10.22 -22.33 53.21
C ASN A 186 -10.23 -22.80 51.75
N TYR A 187 -11.05 -22.16 50.92
CA TYR A 187 -11.23 -22.52 49.51
C TYR A 187 -10.79 -21.35 48.63
N TYR A 188 -9.94 -21.65 47.65
CA TYR A 188 -9.43 -20.69 46.68
C TYR A 188 -9.61 -21.19 45.26
N GLY A 189 -9.90 -20.25 44.36
CA GLY A 189 -9.91 -20.46 42.92
C GLY A 189 -8.67 -19.83 42.31
N ASP A 190 -7.83 -20.66 41.69
CA ASP A 190 -6.66 -20.23 40.92
C ASP A 190 -7.06 -20.03 39.45
N GLN A 191 -6.96 -18.80 38.96
CA GLN A 191 -7.61 -18.37 37.72
C GLN A 191 -6.62 -18.28 36.56
N TYR A 192 -7.01 -18.84 35.42
CA TYR A 192 -6.30 -18.78 34.17
C TYR A 192 -7.24 -18.33 33.06
N THR A 193 -6.83 -17.38 32.24
CA THR A 193 -7.60 -16.94 31.07
C THR A 193 -6.84 -17.30 29.80
N GLN A 194 -7.42 -18.18 28.99
CA GLN A 194 -6.97 -18.43 27.63
C GLN A 194 -7.67 -17.46 26.68
N THR A 195 -6.92 -16.55 26.09
CA THR A 195 -7.43 -15.60 25.09
C THR A 195 -7.02 -16.06 23.70
N THR A 196 -8.00 -16.33 22.85
CA THR A 196 -7.80 -16.51 21.40
C THR A 196 -7.99 -15.17 20.71
N THR A 197 -6.94 -14.64 20.10
CA THR A 197 -7.00 -13.42 19.29
C THR A 197 -7.04 -13.81 17.82
N THR A 198 -8.09 -13.40 17.11
CA THR A 198 -8.19 -13.55 15.66
C THR A 198 -7.95 -12.20 14.99
N THR A 199 -6.99 -12.16 14.08
CA THR A 199 -6.60 -10.94 13.38
C THR A 199 -6.99 -11.05 11.91
N LYS A 200 -7.67 -10.02 11.41
CA LYS A 200 -7.92 -9.79 9.98
C LYS A 200 -7.29 -8.46 9.65
N ASP A 201 -6.31 -8.47 8.77
CA ASP A 201 -5.56 -7.29 8.41
C ASP A 201 -5.44 -7.20 6.89
N TRP A 202 -5.41 -6.00 6.34
CA TRP A 202 -5.28 -5.79 4.90
C TRP A 202 -4.01 -5.00 4.65
N ASN A 203 -2.92 -5.73 4.47
CA ASN A 203 -1.59 -5.15 4.44
C ASN A 203 -0.85 -5.44 3.14
N GLY A 204 0.32 -4.82 3.02
CA GLY A 204 1.25 -5.04 1.92
C GLY A 204 1.23 -3.93 0.88
N SER A 205 1.61 -4.29 -0.34
CA SER A 205 1.77 -3.33 -1.44
C SER A 205 1.04 -3.82 -2.67
N PHE A 206 0.55 -2.88 -3.47
CA PHE A 206 -0.09 -3.18 -4.74
C PHE A 206 0.29 -2.15 -5.80
N SER A 207 0.09 -2.52 -7.06
CA SER A 207 0.41 -1.68 -8.19
C SER A 207 -0.80 -1.57 -9.12
N ILE A 208 -1.04 -0.37 -9.63
CA ILE A 208 -1.92 -0.14 -10.77
C ILE A 208 -1.03 0.19 -11.96
N ALA A 209 -0.93 -0.72 -12.91
CA ALA A 209 -0.07 -0.59 -14.07
C ALA A 209 -0.76 -1.11 -15.32
N GLY A 210 -0.38 -0.57 -16.47
CA GLY A 210 -0.95 -0.98 -17.74
C GLY A 210 -0.31 -0.26 -18.93
N GLU A 211 -0.63 -0.77 -20.11
CA GLU A 211 -0.29 -0.14 -21.39
C GLU A 211 -1.38 0.86 -21.79
N ILE A 212 -0.97 2.00 -22.33
CA ILE A 212 -1.84 3.03 -22.89
C ILE A 212 -2.00 2.75 -24.38
N SER A 213 -3.12 2.15 -24.74
CA SER A 213 -3.52 1.91 -26.15
C SER A 213 -4.69 2.80 -26.59
N ASN A 214 -5.26 3.58 -25.67
CA ASN A 214 -6.37 4.47 -25.97
C ASN A 214 -5.86 5.70 -26.74
N GLN A 215 -6.41 5.93 -27.94
CA GLN A 215 -5.96 6.99 -28.83
C GLN A 215 -6.18 8.40 -28.24
N ASP A 216 -7.27 8.62 -27.50
CA ASP A 216 -7.57 9.93 -26.92
C ASP A 216 -6.52 10.32 -25.86
N MET A 217 -6.05 9.35 -25.06
CA MET A 217 -4.95 9.57 -24.10
C MET A 217 -3.63 9.92 -24.81
N LEU A 218 -3.32 9.21 -25.90
CA LEU A 218 -2.11 9.46 -26.69
C LEU A 218 -2.18 10.81 -27.41
N ASP A 219 -3.34 11.20 -27.92
CA ASP A 219 -3.57 12.49 -28.57
C ASP A 219 -3.45 13.65 -27.57
N GLN A 220 -3.86 13.46 -26.31
CA GLN A 220 -3.61 14.44 -25.25
C GLN A 220 -2.10 14.62 -25.00
N LEU A 221 -1.34 13.53 -24.90
CA LEU A 221 0.12 13.58 -24.76
C LEU A 221 0.79 14.27 -25.95
N LEU A 222 0.35 13.99 -27.17
CA LEU A 222 0.91 14.56 -28.40
C LEU A 222 0.59 16.06 -28.53
N SER A 223 -0.60 16.50 -28.11
CA SER A 223 -1.04 17.89 -28.26
C SER A 223 -0.57 18.81 -27.13
N SER A 224 -0.51 18.30 -25.90
CA SER A 224 -0.26 19.10 -24.71
C SER A 224 1.08 18.81 -24.02
N HIS A 225 1.77 17.74 -24.41
CA HIS A 225 2.93 17.16 -23.71
C HIS A 225 2.63 16.77 -22.25
N LYS A 226 1.34 16.66 -21.89
CA LYS A 226 0.88 16.38 -20.54
C LYS A 226 -0.14 15.25 -20.57
N LEU A 227 -0.17 14.45 -19.51
CA LEU A 227 -1.23 13.48 -19.26
C LEU A 227 -1.72 13.65 -17.83
N ASP A 228 -2.99 14.04 -17.71
CA ASP A 228 -3.65 14.18 -16.41
C ASP A 228 -4.00 12.80 -15.84
N TRP A 229 -3.89 12.67 -14.53
CA TRP A 229 -4.31 11.49 -13.79
C TRP A 229 -5.12 11.89 -12.56
N ASN A 230 -6.04 11.02 -12.17
CA ASN A 230 -6.84 11.17 -10.96
C ASN A 230 -6.95 9.82 -10.25
N LEU A 231 -6.64 9.83 -8.96
CA LEU A 231 -6.70 8.72 -8.04
C LEU A 231 -7.85 8.93 -7.06
N LEU A 232 -8.74 7.96 -6.97
CA LEU A 232 -9.68 7.85 -5.86
C LEU A 232 -9.16 6.79 -4.89
N VAL A 233 -8.74 7.25 -3.71
CA VAL A 233 -8.14 6.47 -2.63
C VAL A 233 -9.20 6.16 -1.57
N ASN A 234 -9.23 4.91 -1.14
CA ASN A 234 -10.05 4.41 -0.04
C ASN A 234 -9.11 3.91 1.07
N GLY A 235 -9.23 4.45 2.27
CA GLY A 235 -8.26 4.26 3.35
C GLY A 235 -7.05 5.20 3.21
N ASP A 236 -5.99 4.92 3.95
CA ASP A 236 -4.78 5.72 3.98
C ASP A 236 -3.64 4.92 3.33
N LEU A 237 -2.90 5.53 2.41
CA LEU A 237 -1.90 4.84 1.59
C LEU A 237 -0.65 5.69 1.43
N ASN A 238 0.49 5.03 1.24
CA ASN A 238 1.70 5.68 0.76
C ASN A 238 1.89 5.44 -0.73
N LEU A 239 1.90 6.51 -1.52
CA LEU A 239 2.25 6.45 -2.94
C LEU A 239 3.78 6.34 -3.06
N SER A 240 4.27 5.13 -3.31
CA SER A 240 5.70 4.87 -3.46
C SER A 240 6.25 5.41 -4.78
N ASN A 241 5.48 5.33 -5.87
CA ASN A 241 5.82 5.99 -7.13
C ASN A 241 4.60 6.23 -8.03
N ALA A 242 4.73 7.19 -8.93
CA ALA A 242 3.86 7.39 -10.08
C ALA A 242 4.70 7.67 -11.31
N ARG A 243 4.65 6.79 -12.32
CA ARG A 243 5.50 6.87 -13.52
C ARG A 243 4.71 6.61 -14.79
N LEU A 244 5.09 7.34 -15.84
CA LEU A 244 4.69 7.14 -17.22
C LEU A 244 5.95 6.89 -18.05
N GLN A 245 6.03 5.75 -18.70
CA GLN A 245 7.11 5.38 -19.60
C GLN A 245 6.61 5.52 -21.04
N LEU A 246 7.36 6.23 -21.86
CA LEU A 246 7.05 6.48 -23.26
C LEU A 246 8.21 5.99 -24.11
N ASP A 247 7.91 5.23 -25.15
CA ASP A 247 8.84 4.94 -26.24
C ASP A 247 8.49 5.89 -27.39
N VAL A 248 9.33 6.91 -27.60
CA VAL A 248 9.06 7.96 -28.58
C VAL A 248 10.10 8.00 -29.69
N GLU A 249 9.64 8.27 -30.90
CA GLU A 249 10.45 8.50 -32.08
C GLU A 249 10.35 9.98 -32.48
N GLU A 250 11.47 10.70 -32.49
CA GLU A 250 11.51 12.08 -32.97
C GLU A 250 11.29 12.11 -34.48
N LEU A 251 10.33 12.92 -34.92
CA LEU A 251 10.02 13.12 -36.32
C LEU A 251 10.81 14.32 -36.83
N ALA A 252 11.52 14.13 -37.95
CA ALA A 252 12.19 15.23 -38.61
C ALA A 252 11.18 16.35 -38.92
N PRO A 253 11.49 17.62 -38.61
CA PRO A 253 10.59 18.71 -38.94
C PRO A 253 10.30 18.69 -40.44
N PRO A 254 9.06 18.97 -40.86
CA PRO A 254 8.72 18.98 -42.28
C PRO A 254 9.72 19.88 -43.01
N ALA A 255 10.45 19.30 -43.96
CA ALA A 255 11.48 20.02 -44.70
C ALA A 255 10.87 21.33 -45.21
N SER A 256 11.47 22.47 -44.85
CA SER A 256 11.08 23.75 -45.40
C SER A 256 11.22 23.63 -46.91
N VAL A 257 10.10 23.46 -47.61
CA VAL A 257 10.08 23.46 -49.07
C VAL A 257 10.75 24.77 -49.46
N PRO A 258 11.91 24.75 -50.15
CA PRO A 258 12.51 25.97 -50.63
C PRO A 258 11.43 26.65 -51.47
N GLU A 259 11.01 27.85 -51.08
CA GLU A 259 10.08 28.64 -51.88
C GLU A 259 10.54 28.51 -53.33
N PRO A 260 9.68 28.06 -54.26
CA PRO A 260 10.15 27.64 -55.55
C PRO A 260 10.84 28.84 -56.18
N SER A 261 12.14 28.68 -56.47
CA SER A 261 13.01 29.68 -57.11
C SER A 261 12.41 30.28 -58.38
N SER A 262 11.30 29.73 -58.87
CA SER A 262 10.33 30.34 -59.76
C SER A 262 10.00 31.82 -59.46
N MET A 263 9.82 32.28 -58.21
CA MET A 263 9.58 33.71 -57.95
C MET A 263 10.84 34.55 -58.21
N LEU A 264 12.01 34.03 -57.84
CA LEU A 264 13.30 34.70 -58.07
C LEU A 264 13.68 34.70 -59.56
N LEU A 265 13.35 33.63 -60.30
CA LEU A 265 13.54 33.50 -61.75
C LEU A 265 12.57 34.40 -62.54
N THR A 266 11.34 34.55 -62.05
CA THR A 266 10.35 35.46 -62.64
C THR A 266 10.77 36.93 -62.45
N GLY A 267 11.32 37.27 -61.28
CA GLY A 267 11.91 38.58 -61.01
C GLY A 267 13.14 38.90 -61.88
N LEU A 268 14.05 37.93 -62.06
CA LEU A 268 15.22 38.09 -62.93
C LEU A 268 14.85 38.11 -64.43
N GLY A 269 13.83 37.37 -64.84
CA GLY A 269 13.32 37.35 -66.22
C GLY A 269 12.72 38.70 -66.65
N LEU A 270 12.02 39.39 -65.74
CA LEU A 270 11.46 40.72 -65.99
C LEU A 270 12.54 41.82 -66.09
N LEU A 271 13.63 41.73 -65.32
CA LEU A 271 14.79 42.63 -65.44
C LEU A 271 15.56 42.44 -66.75
N GLY A 272 15.67 41.20 -67.25
CA GLY A 272 16.28 40.90 -68.55
C GLY A 272 15.52 41.51 -69.73
N LEU A 273 14.18 41.48 -69.69
CA LEU A 273 13.32 42.08 -70.72
C LEU A 273 13.31 43.62 -70.69
N ALA A 274 13.46 44.24 -69.50
CA ALA A 274 13.61 45.70 -69.38
C ALA A 274 14.97 46.20 -69.92
N GLY A 275 16.05 45.42 -69.77
CA GLY A 275 17.39 45.77 -70.25
C GLY A 275 17.55 45.74 -71.78
N MET A 276 16.82 44.86 -72.49
CA MET A 276 16.96 44.73 -73.96
C MET A 276 16.29 45.88 -74.75
N LYS A 277 15.36 46.63 -74.16
CA LYS A 277 14.67 47.74 -74.86
C LYS A 277 15.52 49.02 -75.00
N ARG A 278 16.67 49.12 -74.32
CA ARG A 278 17.49 50.35 -74.30
C ARG A 278 18.61 50.42 -75.34
N ARG A 279 18.87 49.35 -76.11
CA ARG A 279 19.96 49.32 -77.12
C ARG A 279 19.57 49.65 -78.57
N SER A 280 18.29 49.92 -78.88
CA SER A 280 17.87 50.20 -80.28
C SER A 280 17.80 51.70 -80.65
N ARG A 281 18.28 52.63 -79.81
CA ARG A 281 18.34 54.07 -80.14
C ARG A 281 19.68 54.69 -79.75
N SER A 282 20.70 54.46 -80.57
CA SER A 282 21.81 55.42 -80.73
C SER A 282 22.65 55.07 -81.98
N ARG A 283 22.23 55.57 -83.14
CA ARG A 283 23.10 56.01 -84.25
C ARG A 283 22.48 57.33 -84.75
N PRO A 284 23.30 58.38 -84.87
CA PRO A 284 23.95 58.67 -86.15
C PRO A 284 25.45 58.43 -86.12
#